data_AF-A0A6B3F4L7-F1
#
_entry.id   AF-A0A6B3F4L7-F1
#
_cell.length_a   1.000
_cell.length_b   1.000
_cell.length_c   1.000
_cell.angle_alpha   90.00
_cell.angle_beta   90.00
_cell.angle_gamma   90.00
#
_symmetry.space_group_name_H-M   'P 1'
#
loop_
_entity.id
_entity.type
_entity.pdbx_description
1 polymer ?
#
loop_
_entity_poly.entity_id
_entity_poly.type
_entity_poly.pdbx_seq_one_letter_code
_entity_poly.pdbx_strand_id
1 'polypeptide(L)' 'TTSAKKRVDPLRRQTGLPREQVIANMVASFRSRYGLAEGSVTEEEMARARELARTKFDSEEWTTRVP' A
#
# COMPACT_ATOMS: atom_id res chain seq x y z
N THR A 1 17.21 -15.28 0.34
CA THR A 1 15.84 -15.26 0.91
C THR A 1 15.72 -15.78 2.34
N THR A 2 16.63 -16.60 2.86
CA THR A 2 16.58 -17.18 4.24
C THR A 2 16.58 -16.17 5.40
N SER A 3 17.18 -14.99 5.22
CA SER A 3 17.25 -13.96 6.27
C SER A 3 15.91 -13.28 6.54
N ALA A 4 15.16 -12.93 5.48
CA ALA A 4 13.87 -12.25 5.61
C ALA A 4 12.90 -13.08 6.47
N LYS A 5 12.81 -14.39 6.21
CA LYS A 5 11.99 -15.32 7.01
C LYS A 5 12.29 -15.30 8.51
N LYS A 6 13.52 -14.96 8.92
CA LYS A 6 13.92 -14.88 10.34
C LYS A 6 13.67 -13.51 10.97
N ARG A 7 13.42 -12.48 10.16
CA ARG A 7 13.41 -11.06 10.58
C ARG A 7 12.07 -10.37 10.40
N VAL A 8 11.15 -10.99 9.66
CA VAL A 8 9.81 -10.44 9.42
C VAL A 8 8.74 -11.37 9.98
N ASP A 9 7.69 -10.76 10.51
CA ASP A 9 6.53 -11.45 11.06
C ASP A 9 5.25 -10.69 10.67
N PRO A 10 4.18 -11.36 10.22
CA PRO A 10 2.98 -10.68 9.78
C PRO A 10 2.25 -10.03 10.96
N LEU A 11 1.80 -8.78 10.78
CA LEU A 11 1.06 -8.04 11.81
C LEU A 11 -0.15 -8.79 12.37
N ARG A 12 -0.80 -9.64 11.57
CA ARG A 12 -1.92 -10.48 12.02
C ARG A 12 -1.51 -11.43 13.15
N ARG A 13 -0.28 -11.98 13.13
CA ARG A 13 0.20 -12.88 14.20
C ARG A 13 0.39 -12.13 15.52
N GLN A 14 0.79 -10.86 15.45
CA GLN A 14 1.06 -10.03 16.63
C GLN A 14 -0.21 -9.41 17.22
N THR A 15 -1.14 -9.01 16.35
CA THR A 15 -2.33 -8.24 16.74
C THR A 15 -3.60 -9.08 16.82
N GLY A 16 -3.65 -10.24 16.14
CA GLY A 16 -4.87 -11.03 15.96
C GLY A 16 -5.90 -10.38 15.04
N LEU A 17 -5.65 -9.18 14.52
CA LEU A 17 -6.64 -8.40 13.78
C LEU A 17 -6.69 -8.74 12.29
N PRO A 18 -7.87 -8.63 11.64
CA PRO A 18 -7.96 -8.66 10.20
C PRO A 18 -7.31 -7.41 9.59
N ARG A 19 -6.89 -7.50 8.31
CA ARG A 19 -6.14 -6.44 7.62
C ARG A 19 -6.91 -5.12 7.60
N GLU A 20 -8.21 -5.19 7.38
CA GLU A 20 -9.12 -4.06 7.28
C GLU A 20 -9.12 -3.25 8.59
N GLN A 21 -9.14 -3.94 9.74
CA GLN A 21 -9.07 -3.30 11.05
C GLN A 21 -7.71 -2.66 11.31
N VAL A 22 -6.62 -3.29 10.87
CA VAL A 22 -5.27 -2.70 10.96
C VAL A 22 -5.21 -1.40 10.17
N ILE A 23 -5.72 -1.38 8.93
CA ILE A 23 -5.78 -0.18 8.09
C ILE A 23 -6.63 0.90 8.76
N ALA A 24 -7.82 0.55 9.25
CA ALA A 24 -8.69 1.50 9.94
C ALA A 24 -8.01 2.13 11.16
N ASN A 25 -7.29 1.34 11.96
CA ASN A 25 -6.54 1.83 13.12
C ASN A 25 -5.39 2.76 12.72
N MET A 26 -4.69 2.46 11.62
CA MET A 26 -3.64 3.33 11.08
C MET A 26 -4.22 4.68 10.63
N VAL A 27 -5.33 4.68 9.88
CA VAL A 27 -6.02 5.90 9.44
C VAL A 27 -6.50 6.71 10.64
N ALA A 28 -7.14 6.06 11.63
CA ALA A 28 -7.64 6.73 12.83
C ALA A 28 -6.51 7.37 13.66
N SER A 29 -5.38 6.67 13.80
CA SER A 29 -4.21 7.18 14.51
C SER A 29 -3.63 8.42 13.82
N PHE A 30 -3.54 8.40 12.50
CA PHE A 30 -3.05 9.53 11.71
C PHE A 30 -4.05 10.71 11.79
N ARG A 31 -5.36 10.43 11.71
CA ARG A 31 -6.43 11.43 11.88
C ARG A 31 -6.38 12.13 13.22
N SER A 32 -6.20 11.37 14.30
CA SER A 32 -6.12 11.92 15.65
C SER A 32 -4.92 12.86 15.82
N ARG A 33 -3.78 12.57 15.18
CA ARG A 33 -2.54 13.33 15.36
C ARG A 33 -2.42 14.56 14.47
N TYR A 34 -2.94 14.49 13.25
CA TYR A 34 -2.63 15.49 12.22
C TYR A 34 -3.86 16.08 11.53
N GLY A 35 -5.07 15.55 11.78
CA GLY A 35 -6.27 15.93 11.04
C GLY A 35 -6.28 15.36 9.61
N LEU A 36 -7.46 14.90 9.17
CA LEU A 36 -7.67 14.35 7.82
C LEU A 36 -9.01 14.84 7.30
N ALA A 37 -9.06 15.13 6.01
CA ALA A 37 -10.29 15.26 5.24
C ALA A 37 -10.48 14.02 4.38
N GLU A 38 -11.73 13.65 4.14
CA GLU A 38 -12.05 12.66 3.12
C GLU A 38 -11.84 13.28 1.74
N GLY A 39 -11.22 12.50 0.85
CA GLY A 39 -10.97 12.87 -0.53
C GLY A 39 -11.22 11.69 -1.45
N SER A 40 -11.44 11.98 -2.72
CA SER A 40 -11.58 10.99 -3.79
C SER A 40 -10.48 11.17 -4.82
N VAL A 41 -10.15 10.08 -5.52
CA VAL A 41 -9.27 10.16 -6.69
C VAL A 41 -10.04 10.87 -7.80
N THR A 42 -9.43 11.92 -8.36
CA THR A 42 -10.01 12.67 -9.48
C THR A 42 -9.88 11.89 -10.79
N GLU A 43 -10.70 12.24 -11.79
CA GLU A 43 -10.61 11.62 -13.11
C GLU A 43 -9.24 11.84 -13.77
N GLU A 44 -8.63 13.01 -13.56
CA GLU A 44 -7.30 13.33 -14.08
C GLU A 44 -6.22 12.46 -13.43
N GLU A 45 -6.27 12.30 -12.11
CA GLU A 45 -5.36 11.39 -11.40
C GLU A 45 -5.52 9.95 -11.86
N MET A 46 -6.77 9.49 -12.04
CA MET A 46 -7.04 8.15 -12.53
C MET A 46 -6.58 7.96 -13.97
N ALA A 47 -6.74 8.96 -14.84
CA ALA A 47 -6.23 8.95 -16.21
C ALA A 47 -4.69 8.82 -16.22
N ARG A 48 -4.00 9.61 -15.39
CA ARG A 48 -2.54 9.51 -15.24
C ARG A 48 -2.11 8.17 -14.68
N ALA A 49 -2.83 7.61 -13.70
CA ALA A 49 -2.54 6.29 -13.15
C ALA A 49 -2.66 5.18 -14.20
N ARG A 50 -3.72 5.21 -15.03
CA ARG A 50 -3.90 4.27 -16.15
C ARG A 50 -2.79 4.39 -17.19
N GLU A 51 -2.38 5.61 -17.52
CA GLU A 51 -1.28 5.83 -18.46
C GLU A 51 0.05 5.28 -17.92
N LEU A 52 0.34 5.49 -16.63
CA LEU A 52 1.54 4.95 -15.97
C LEU A 52 1.53 3.43 -15.87
N ALA A 53 0.37 2.82 -15.62
CA ALA A 53 0.23 1.36 -15.66
C ALA A 53 0.63 0.84 -17.05
N ARG A 54 -0.02 1.36 -18.09
CA ARG A 54 0.19 0.97 -19.48
C ARG A 54 1.61 1.17 -19.98
N THR A 55 2.23 2.30 -19.65
CA THR A 55 3.53 2.69 -20.22
C THR A 55 4.72 2.21 -19.40
N LYS A 56 4.49 1.79 -18.15
CA LYS A 56 5.59 1.47 -17.25
C LYS A 56 5.26 0.30 -16.33
N PHE A 57 4.27 0.45 -15.46
CA PHE A 57 4.15 -0.45 -14.31
C PHE A 57 3.65 -1.85 -14.66
N ASP A 58 3.01 -2.04 -15.82
CA ASP A 58 2.60 -3.34 -16.35
C ASP A 58 3.65 -3.97 -17.29
N SER A 59 4.75 -3.27 -17.59
CA SER A 59 5.77 -3.79 -18.51
C SER A 59 6.60 -4.91 -17.88
N GLU A 60 7.02 -5.89 -18.68
CA GLU A 60 7.95 -6.94 -18.22
C GLU A 60 9.28 -6.35 -17.76
N GLU A 61 9.81 -5.36 -18.48
CA GLU A 61 11.03 -4.64 -18.11
C GLU A 61 10.94 -4.07 -16.69
N TRP A 62 9.77 -3.55 -16.30
CA TRP A 62 9.55 -3.03 -14.96
C TRP A 62 9.30 -4.12 -13.93
N THR A 63 8.37 -5.04 -14.20
CA THR A 63 7.91 -6.05 -13.22
C THR A 63 8.97 -7.11 -12.91
N THR A 64 9.93 -7.31 -13.81
CA THR A 64 11.08 -8.22 -13.60
C THR A 64 12.32 -7.50 -13.07
N ARG A 65 12.24 -6.19 -12.82
CA ARG A 65 13.34 -5.37 -12.31
C ARG A 65 13.53 -5.58 -10.80
N VAL A 66 13.98 -6.77 -10.42
CA VAL A 66 14.43 -7.11 -9.07
C VAL A 66 15.80 -7.77 -9.20
N PRO A 67 16.85 -7.29 -8.51
CA PRO A 67 18.14 -7.98 -8.43
C PRO A 67 18.06 -9.34 -7.75
#